data_AF-A0AAU5QD45-F1
#
_entry.id   AF-A0AAU5QD45-F1
#
_cell.length_a   1.000
_cell.length_b   1.000
_cell.length_c   1.000
_cell.angle_alpha   90.00
_cell.angle_beta   90.00
_cell.angle_gamma   90.00
#
_symmetry.space_group_name_H-M   'P 1'
#
loop_
_entity.id
_entity.type
_entity.pdbx_description
1 polymer ?
#
loop_
_entity_poly.entity_id
_entity_poly.type
_entity_poly.pdbx_seq_one_letter_code
_entity_poly.pdbx_strand_id
1 'polypeptide(L)' 'MSRRIEIDRDICIGSGLCAATAPRHFALGEDRRSRILPDAGEPDEEVADAVDFCPVEAISLLSEP' A
#
# COMPACT_ATOMS: atom_id res chain seq x y z
N MET A 1 14.69 -2.89 -13.18
CA MET A 1 14.44 -2.76 -11.73
C MET A 1 13.06 -2.19 -11.57
N SER A 2 12.05 -3.05 -11.60
CA SER A 2 10.66 -2.63 -11.40
C SER A 2 10.25 -3.01 -9.98
N ARG A 3 9.67 -2.06 -9.26
CA ARG A 3 9.12 -2.28 -7.92
C ARG A 3 7.62 -2.53 -8.05
N ARG A 4 7.12 -3.56 -7.37
CA ARG A 4 5.70 -3.91 -7.32
C ARG A 4 5.19 -3.80 -5.89
N ILE A 5 3.99 -3.26 -5.75
CA ILE A 5 3.28 -3.19 -4.47
C ILE A 5 2.36 -4.39 -4.39
N GLU A 6 2.41 -5.11 -3.26
CA GLU A 6 1.44 -6.13 -2.91
C GLU A 6 0.72 -5.76 -1.61
N ILE A 7 -0.56 -6.11 -1.52
CA ILE A 7 -1.39 -5.90 -0.33
C ILE A 7 -2.01 -7.22 0.06
N ASP A 8 -1.68 -7.71 1.26
CA ASP A 8 -2.34 -8.85 1.89
C ASP A 8 -3.68 -8.39 2.48
N ARG A 9 -4.75 -8.76 1.77
CA ARG A 9 -6.12 -8.43 2.17
C ARG A 9 -6.65 -9.32 3.29
N ASP A 10 -5.99 -10.39 3.68
CA ASP A 10 -6.43 -11.23 4.80
C ASP A 10 -6.11 -10.55 6.12
N ILE A 11 -4.89 -10.02 6.26
CA ILE A 11 -4.43 -9.35 7.49
C ILE A 11 -4.72 -7.85 7.54
N CYS A 12 -5.04 -7.20 6.41
CA CYS A 12 -5.31 -5.76 6.34
C CYS A 12 -6.52 -5.31 7.19
N ILE A 13 -6.31 -4.77 8.39
CA ILE A 13 -7.41 -4.38 9.30
C ILE A 13 -8.19 -3.12 8.88
N GLY A 14 -7.84 -2.49 7.76
CA GLY A 14 -8.52 -1.27 7.30
C GLY A 14 -8.18 -0.01 8.10
N SER A 15 -6.96 0.09 8.63
CA SER A 15 -6.54 1.24 9.46
C SER A 15 -6.61 2.59 8.74
N GLY A 16 -6.52 2.59 7.41
CA GLY A 16 -6.49 3.81 6.59
C GLY A 16 -5.14 4.55 6.59
N LEU A 17 -4.15 4.08 7.35
CA LEU A 17 -2.85 4.75 7.46
C LEU A 17 -2.11 4.84 6.12
N CYS A 18 -2.13 3.78 5.31
CA CYS A 18 -1.51 3.80 3.99
C CYS A 18 -2.13 4.84 3.04
N ALA A 19 -3.44 5.06 3.11
CA ALA A 19 -4.13 6.09 2.33
C ALA A 19 -3.89 7.50 2.89
N ALA A 20 -3.54 7.62 4.18
CA ALA A 20 -3.13 8.89 4.79
C ALA A 20 -1.67 9.25 4.47
N THR A 21 -0.78 8.26 4.48
CA THR A 21 0.66 8.42 4.17
C THR A 21 0.91 8.58 2.67
N ALA A 22 0.31 7.72 1.85
CA ALA A 22 0.52 7.69 0.41
C ALA A 22 -0.83 7.72 -0.34
N PRO A 23 -1.59 8.84 -0.25
CA PRO A 23 -2.92 8.99 -0.85
C PRO A 23 -2.92 8.88 -2.38
N ARG A 24 -1.76 9.06 -3.02
CA ARG A 24 -1.58 8.93 -4.47
C ARG A 24 -1.50 7.48 -4.94
N HIS A 25 -1.12 6.57 -4.03
CA HIS A 25 -0.89 5.16 -4.32
C HIS A 25 -1.98 4.27 -3.73
N PHE A 26 -2.49 4.61 -2.54
CA PHE A 26 -3.45 3.79 -1.81
C PHE A 26 -4.77 4.51 -1.58
N ALA A 27 -5.84 3.73 -1.59
CA ALA A 27 -7.15 4.15 -1.12
C ALA A 27 -7.75 3.06 -0.21
N LEU A 28 -8.59 3.48 0.74
CA LEU A 28 -9.39 2.54 1.54
C LEU A 28 -10.71 2.27 0.80
N GLY A 29 -10.96 1.02 0.46
CA GLY A 29 -12.21 0.59 -0.18
C GLY A 29 -13.39 0.57 0.78
N GLU A 30 -14.59 0.44 0.22
CA GLU A 30 -15.85 0.31 0.99
C GLU A 30 -15.88 -0.97 1.85
N ASP A 31 -15.09 -1.98 1.49
CA ASP A 31 -14.91 -3.21 2.26
C ASP A 31 -13.97 -3.03 3.47
N ARG A 32 -13.53 -1.80 3.73
CA ARG A 32 -12.52 -1.45 4.75
C ARG A 32 -11.19 -2.18 4.53
N ARG A 33 -10.83 -2.48 3.28
CA ARG A 33 -9.50 -2.99 2.93
C ARG A 33 -8.77 -1.98 2.06
N SER A 34 -7.44 -1.95 2.20
CA SER A 34 -6.61 -1.11 1.35
C SER A 34 -6.59 -1.63 -0.09
N ARG A 35 -6.50 -0.72 -1.05
CA ARG A 35 -6.33 -1.01 -2.49
C ARG A 35 -5.33 -0.04 -3.11
N ILE A 36 -4.60 -0.54 -4.11
CA ILE A 36 -3.73 0.27 -4.96
C ILE A 36 -4.60 1.05 -5.96
N LEU A 37 -4.26 2.30 -6.21
CA LEU A 37 -4.91 3.12 -7.23
C LEU A 37 -4.41 2.72 -8.63
N PRO A 38 -5.30 2.66 -9.64
CA PRO A 38 -4.90 2.27 -11.00
C PRO A 38 -3.88 3.23 -11.62
N ASP A 39 -3.88 4.49 -11.18
CA ASP A 39 -2.99 5.56 -11.66
C ASP A 39 -1.83 5.85 -10.69
N ALA A 40 -1.54 4.93 -9.76
CA ALA A 40 -0.49 5.08 -8.75
C ALA A 40 0.91 5.29 -9.36
N GLY A 41 1.17 4.75 -10.55
CA GLY A 41 2.48 4.81 -11.19
C GLY A 41 3.50 3.89 -10.51
N GLU A 42 4.78 4.26 -10.58
CA GLU A 42 5.85 3.51 -9.93
C GLU A 42 5.91 3.80 -8.43
N PRO A 43 6.27 2.81 -7.59
CA PRO A 43 6.38 3.01 -6.15
C PRO A 43 7.49 3.99 -5.80
N ASP A 44 7.15 5.00 -5.00
CA ASP A 44 8.06 6.03 -4.53
C ASP A 44 8.33 5.91 -3.01
N GLU A 45 8.93 6.96 -2.44
CA GLU A 45 9.27 7.03 -1.03
C GLU A 45 8.02 7.04 -0.13
N GLU A 46 6.90 7.63 -0.57
CA GLU A 46 5.64 7.63 0.18
C GLU A 46 5.11 6.19 0.33
N VAL A 47 5.30 5.35 -0.70
CA VAL A 47 4.93 3.93 -0.63
C VAL A 47 5.78 3.17 0.37
N ALA A 48 7.07 3.47 0.47
CA ALA A 48 7.96 2.87 1.47
C ALA A 48 7.51 3.26 2.89
N ASP A 49 7.20 4.54 3.11
CA ASP A 49 6.65 5.01 4.39
C ASP A 49 5.32 4.32 4.73
N ALA A 50 4.44 4.11 3.74
CA ALA A 50 3.17 3.44 3.94
C ALA A 50 3.33 1.96 4.35
N VAL A 51 4.39 1.29 3.88
CA VAL A 51 4.77 -0.05 4.33
C VAL A 51 5.20 -0.01 5.80
N ASP A 52 6.10 0.90 6.17
CA ASP A 52 6.63 1.04 7.53
C ASP A 52 5.55 1.44 8.56
N PHE A 53 4.57 2.26 8.15
CA PHE A 53 3.47 2.67 9.02
C PHE A 53 2.32 1.65 9.10
N CYS A 54 2.37 0.55 8.34
CA CYS A 54 1.32 -0.45 8.41
C CYS A 54 1.41 -1.25 9.71
N PRO A 55 0.45 -1.13 10.65
CA PRO A 55 0.55 -1.74 11.98
C PRO A 55 0.48 -3.26 11.97
N VAL A 56 0.05 -3.84 10.85
CA VAL A 56 -0.11 -5.28 10.62
C VAL A 56 0.72 -5.75 9.42
N GLU A 57 1.59 -4.89 8.90
CA GLU A 57 2.50 -5.21 7.79
C GLU A 57 1.79 -5.83 6.56
N ALA A 58 0.56 -5.36 6.28
CA ALA A 58 -0.26 -5.84 5.19
C ALA A 58 0.21 -5.40 3.79
N ILE A 59 1.25 -4.56 3.69
CA ILE A 59 1.73 -3.97 2.45
C ILE A 59 3.18 -4.38 2.26
N SER A 60 3.55 -4.81 1.05
CA SER A 60 4.90 -5.25 0.72
C SER A 60 5.38 -4.63 -0.59
N LEU A 61 6.66 -4.26 -0.62
CA LEU A 61 7.36 -3.78 -1.81
C LEU A 61 8.28 -4.89 -2.34
N LEU A 62 7.86 -5.52 -3.43
CA LEU A 62 8.66 -6.52 -4.13
C LEU A 62 9.58 -5.83 -5.14
N SER A 63 10.85 -6.24 -5.14
CA SER A 63 11.83 -5.85 -6.16
C SER A 63 12.04 -7.03 -7.10
N GLU A 64 11.59 -6.93 -8.35
CA GLU A 64 11.86 -7.97 -9.36
C GLU A 64 13.26 -7.73 -9.98
N PRO A 65 14.16 -8.76 -9.98
CA PRO A 65 15.52 -8.66 -10.52
C PRO A 65 15.58 -8.61 -12.05
#